data_AF-A0A960TKL2-F1
#
_entry.id   AF-A0A960TKL2-F1
#
_cell.length_a   1.000
_cell.length_b   1.000
_cell.length_c   1.000
_cell.angle_alpha   90.00
_cell.angle_beta   90.00
_cell.angle_gamma   90.00
#
_symmetry.space_group_name_H-M   'P 1'
#
loop_
_entity.id
_entity.type
_entity.pdbx_description
1 polymer ?
#
loop_
_entity_poly.entity_id
_entity_poly.type
_entity_poly.pdbx_seq_one_letter_code
_entity_poly.pdbx_strand_id
1 'polypeptide(L)' 'MITPEMQELLKHYNLALRLYKEAEFEKAIEEFQKAIAIIPDDGPSLMYIQRCKEYIHNPPPPDWDGVFVMTTK' A
#
# COMPACT_ATOMS: atom_id res chain seq x y z
N MET A 1 13.51 16.49 11.67
CA MET A 1 13.88 15.23 12.36
C MET A 1 12.79 14.22 12.07
N ILE A 2 13.14 12.98 11.74
CA ILE A 2 12.16 11.90 11.59
C ILE A 2 11.87 11.39 13.01
N THR A 3 10.59 11.35 13.42
CA THR A 3 10.22 10.85 14.75
C THR A 3 10.33 9.31 14.79
N PRO A 4 10.47 8.69 15.97
CA PRO A 4 10.44 7.23 16.10
C PRO A 4 9.18 6.60 15.49
N GLU A 5 8.04 7.28 15.63
CA GLU A 5 6.75 6.88 15.03
C GLU A 5 6.81 6.89 13.50
N MET A 6 7.40 7.93 12.89
CA MET A 6 7.62 7.97 11.44
C MET A 6 8.57 6.87 10.99
N GLN A 7 9.60 6.51 11.77
CA GLN A 7 10.48 5.39 11.42
C GLN A 7 9.72 4.05 11.44
N GLU A 8 8.85 3.84 12.42
CA GLU A 8 8.06 2.61 12.50
C GLU A 8 7.00 2.54 11.40
N LEU A 9 6.34 3.66 11.10
CA LEU A 9 5.45 3.77 9.95
C LEU A 9 6.17 3.39 8.65
N LEU A 10 7.38 3.94 8.44
CA LEU A 10 8.15 3.68 7.22
C LEU A 10 8.54 2.20 7.08
N LYS A 11 8.73 1.46 8.18
CA LYS A 11 8.98 0.01 8.09
C LYS A 11 7.77 -0.72 7.53
N HIS A 12 6.59 -0.48 8.10
CA HIS A 12 5.33 -1.07 7.62
C HIS A 12 5.01 -0.64 6.20
N TYR A 13 5.13 0.65 5.90
CA TYR A 13 4.91 1.19 4.55
C TYR A 13 5.81 0.55 3.51
N ASN A 14 7.11 0.41 3.78
CA ASN A 14 8.05 -0.20 2.82
C ASN A 14 7.76 -1.68 2.60
N LEU A 15 7.39 -2.42 3.66
CA LEU A 15 6.99 -3.82 3.53
C LEU A 15 5.70 -3.95 2.72
N ALA A 16 4.71 -3.11 3.01
CA ALA A 16 3.44 -3.05 2.29
C ALA A 16 3.65 -2.74 0.79
N LEU A 17 4.55 -1.80 0.48
CA LEU A 17 4.87 -1.43 -0.91
C LEU A 17 5.57 -2.56 -1.66
N ARG A 18 6.41 -3.36 -0.98
CA ARG A 18 7.00 -4.57 -1.57
C ARG A 18 5.92 -5.60 -1.89
N LEU A 19 5.05 -5.92 -0.92
CA LEU A 19 3.95 -6.85 -1.09
C LEU A 19 3.00 -6.42 -2.21
N TYR A 20 2.70 -5.12 -2.28
CA TYR A 20 1.90 -4.54 -3.36
C TYR A 20 2.53 -4.81 -4.73
N LYS A 21 3.84 -4.66 -4.88
CA LYS A 21 4.55 -4.95 -6.15
C LYS A 21 4.60 -6.45 -6.48
N GLU A 22 4.54 -7.30 -5.46
CA GLU A 22 4.42 -8.76 -5.62
C GLU A 22 2.96 -9.21 -5.86
N ALA A 23 2.02 -8.26 -6.02
CA ALA A 23 0.57 -8.49 -6.16
C ALA A 23 -0.08 -9.21 -4.95
N GLU A 24 0.60 -9.21 -3.81
CA GLU A 24 0.11 -9.75 -2.54
C GLU A 24 -0.78 -8.71 -1.82
N PHE A 25 -1.87 -8.32 -2.47
CA PHE A 25 -2.69 -7.15 -2.10
C PHE A 25 -3.31 -7.25 -0.70
N GLU A 26 -3.78 -8.43 -0.30
CA GLU A 26 -4.36 -8.63 1.04
C GLU A 26 -3.32 -8.38 2.13
N LYS A 27 -2.11 -8.95 1.97
CA LYS A 27 -0.99 -8.75 2.90
C LYS A 27 -0.50 -7.30 2.88
N ALA A 28 -0.48 -6.67 1.71
CA ALA A 28 -0.13 -5.26 1.59
C ALA A 28 -1.11 -4.37 2.38
N ILE A 29 -2.42 -4.65 2.32
CA ILE A 29 -3.43 -3.92 3.10
C ILE A 29 -3.16 -4.05 4.59
N GLU A 30 -2.88 -5.25 5.10
CA GLU A 30 -2.58 -5.47 6.53
C GLU A 30 -1.40 -4.62 7.00
N GLU A 31 -0.33 -4.54 6.22
CA GLU A 31 0.84 -3.74 6.55
C GLU A 31 0.57 -2.22 6.45
N PHE A 32 -0.18 -1.76 5.44
CA PHE A 32 -0.60 -0.36 5.39
C PHE A 32 -1.55 0.01 6.55
N GLN A 33 -2.39 -0.90 7.03
CA GLN A 33 -3.22 -0.67 8.21
C GLN A 33 -2.38 -0.51 9.47
N LYS A 34 -1.28 -1.26 9.61
CA LYS A 34 -0.31 -1.06 10.71
C LYS A 34 0.36 0.30 10.63
N ALA A 35 0.72 0.75 9.43
CA ALA A 35 1.25 2.11 9.22
C ALA A 35 0.24 3.20 9.66
N ILE A 36 -1.03 3.06 9.27
CA ILE A 36 -2.11 4.00 9.65
C ILE A 36 -2.42 3.94 11.15
N ALA A 37 -2.27 2.78 11.79
CA ALA A 37 -2.42 2.68 13.25
C ALA A 37 -1.38 3.52 14.01
N ILE A 38 -0.21 3.77 13.40
CA ILE A 38 0.84 4.62 13.97
C ILE A 38 0.58 6.09 13.62
N ILE A 39 0.35 6.39 12.33
CA ILE A 39 0.00 7.74 11.87
C ILE A 39 -1.30 7.65 11.04
N PRO A 40 -2.46 7.94 11.66
CA PRO A 40 -3.77 7.79 11.00
C PRO A 40 -3.97 8.62 9.73
N ASP A 41 -3.21 9.69 9.59
CA ASP A 41 -3.28 10.63 8.46
C ASP A 41 -2.20 10.38 7.39
N ASP A 42 -1.61 9.17 7.35
CA ASP A 42 -0.67 8.81 6.29
C ASP A 42 -1.40 8.60 4.95
N GLY A 43 -1.54 9.70 4.21
CA GLY A 43 -2.18 9.73 2.89
C GLY A 43 -1.68 8.66 1.91
N PRO A 44 -0.36 8.42 1.78
CA PRO A 44 0.18 7.32 0.97
C PRO A 44 -0.37 5.94 1.35
N SER A 45 -0.33 5.54 2.63
CA SER A 45 -0.88 4.24 3.06
C SER A 45 -2.37 4.11 2.75
N LEU A 46 -3.16 5.16 3.02
CA LEU A 46 -4.60 5.17 2.72
C LEU A 46 -4.87 4.99 1.22
N MET A 47 -4.12 5.69 0.37
CA MET A 47 -4.22 5.56 -1.09
C MET A 47 -3.90 4.14 -1.55
N TYR A 48 -2.81 3.55 -1.05
CA TYR A 48 -2.43 2.19 -1.45
C TYR A 48 -3.42 1.12 -0.97
N ILE A 49 -4.02 1.27 0.22
CA ILE A 49 -5.10 0.38 0.65
C ILE A 49 -6.25 0.39 -0.34
N GLN A 50 -6.66 1.58 -0.80
CA GLN A 50 -7.73 1.70 -1.78
C GLN A 50 -7.36 1.02 -3.10
N ARG A 51 -6.12 1.21 -3.58
CA ARG A 51 -5.62 0.52 -4.78
C ARG A 51 -5.57 -1.00 -4.63
N CYS A 52 -5.08 -1.50 -3.50
CA CYS A 52 -5.08 -2.93 -3.21
C CYS A 52 -6.50 -3.50 -3.25
N LYS A 53 -7.47 -2.80 -2.64
CA LYS A 53 -8.88 -3.22 -2.68
C LYS A 53 -9.40 -3.26 -4.12
N GLU A 54 -9.07 -2.26 -4.94
CA GLU A 54 -9.45 -2.26 -6.36
C GLU A 54 -8.84 -3.44 -7.10
N TYR A 55 -7.56 -3.76 -6.87
CA TYR A 55 -6.91 -4.90 -7.50
C TYR A 55 -7.38 -6.27 -7.00
N ILE A 56 -7.84 -6.38 -5.75
CA ILE A 56 -8.46 -7.62 -5.28
C ILE A 56 -9.77 -7.89 -6.04
N HIS A 57 -10.55 -6.84 -6.33
CA HIS A 57 -11.80 -6.98 -7.09
C HIS A 57 -11.55 -7.08 -8.61
N ASN A 58 -10.55 -6.36 -9.11
CA ASN A 58 -10.15 -6.30 -10.51
C ASN A 58 -8.66 -6.66 -10.61
N PRO A 59 -8.32 -7.96 -10.62
CA PRO A 59 -6.93 -8.40 -10.61
C PRO A 59 -6.14 -7.77 -11.75
N PRO A 60 -4.91 -7.29 -11.48
CA PRO A 60 -4.06 -6.76 -12.53
C PRO A 60 -3.68 -7.88 -13.51
N PRO A 61 -3.26 -7.52 -14.72
CA PRO A 61 -2.81 -8.52 -15.69
C PRO A 61 -1.53 -9.23 -15.21
N PRO A 62 -1.21 -10.42 -15.75
CA PRO A 62 -0.06 -11.22 -15.29
C PRO A 62 1.30 -10.53 -15.45
N ASP A 63 1.40 -9.58 -16.37
CA ASP A 63 2.58 -8.75 -16.68
C ASP A 63 2.60 -7.42 -15.91
N TRP A 64 1.85 -7.32 -14.81
CA TRP A 64 1.76 -6.09 -14.05
C TRP A 64 3.04 -5.79 -13.26
N ASP A 65 3.73 -4.72 -13.64
CA ASP A 65 4.99 -4.27 -13.02
C ASP A 65 4.81 -3.40 -11.77
N GLY A 66 3.67 -3.51 -11.07
CA GLY A 66 3.39 -2.69 -9.88
C GLY A 66 2.96 -1.24 -10.19
N VAL A 67 2.64 -0.92 -11.44
CA VAL A 67 2.21 0.43 -11.86
C VAL A 67 0.69 0.56 -11.73
N PHE A 68 0.23 1.52 -10.94
CA PHE A 68 -1.19 1.87 -10.93
C PHE A 68 -1.54 2.68 -12.17
N VAL A 69 -2.21 2.06 -13.14
CA VAL A 69 -2.72 2.75 -14.32
C VAL A 69 -4.06 3.40 -13.95
N MET A 70 -4.05 4.71 -13.70
CA MET A 70 -5.28 5.49 -13.62
C MET A 70 -5.91 5.52 -15.02
N THR A 71 -6.87 4.63 -15.26
CA THR A 71 -7.74 4.73 -16.44
C THR A 71 -8.70 5.89 -16.21
N THR A 72 -8.22 7.09 -16.56
CA THR A 72 -9.08 8.27 -16.64
C THR A 72 -10.04 8.04 -17.81
N LYS A 73 -11.35 8.09 -17.53
CA LYS A 73 -12.40 8.01 -18.55
C LYS A 73 -12.60 9.37 -19.21
#